data_AF-A0A4U6MGG3-F1
#
_entry.id   AF-A0A4U6MGG3-F1
#
_cell.length_a   1.000
_cell.length_b   1.000
_cell.length_c   1.000
_cell.angle_alpha   90.00
_cell.angle_beta   90.00
_cell.angle_gamma   90.00
#
_symmetry.space_group_name_H-M   'P 1'
#
loop_
_entity.id
_entity.type
_entity.pdbx_description
1 polymer ?
#
loop_
_entity_poly.entity_id
_entity_poly.type
_entity_poly.pdbx_seq_one_letter_code
_entity_poly.pdbx_strand_id
1 'polypeptide(L)'
;IHTLSAQATEKMENVRKLASLFINARSAEELVFVRGTTEGINLVANSWGNSNVRAGDNIIISEMEHHANIVPWQMLCARVGAELRVIPLNADGTLQLETLSTLFDDRTQLLAITH
;
A
#
# COMPACT_ATOMS: atom_id res chain seq x y z
N ILE A 1 0.75 -24.28 32.18
CA ILE A 1 1.09 -22.97 31.55
C ILE A 1 0.53 -22.85 30.11
N HIS A 2 -0.20 -23.85 29.56
CA HIS A 2 -0.60 -23.84 28.15
C HIS A 2 -2.01 -23.30 27.83
N THR A 3 -2.98 -23.37 28.75
CA THR A 3 -4.40 -23.09 28.43
C THR A 3 -4.67 -21.62 28.08
N LEU A 4 -4.18 -20.67 28.89
CA LEU A 4 -4.40 -19.24 28.63
C LEU A 4 -3.70 -18.77 27.35
N SER A 5 -2.51 -19.32 27.07
CA SER A 5 -1.77 -19.02 25.84
C SER A 5 -2.52 -19.52 24.60
N ALA A 6 -3.00 -20.77 24.62
CA ALA A 6 -3.79 -21.33 23.52
C ALA A 6 -5.08 -20.54 23.26
N GLN A 7 -5.80 -20.16 24.32
CA GLN A 7 -7.01 -19.35 24.21
C GLN A 7 -6.74 -17.95 23.65
N ALA A 8 -5.61 -17.32 24.03
CA ALA A 8 -5.24 -16.02 23.50
C ALA A 8 -4.91 -16.08 22.00
N THR A 9 -4.14 -17.10 21.57
CA THR A 9 -3.84 -17.34 20.15
C THR A 9 -5.11 -17.57 19.34
N GLU A 10 -6.00 -18.44 19.82
CA GLU A 10 -7.28 -18.72 19.16
C GLU A 10 -8.13 -17.45 19.00
N LYS A 11 -8.22 -16.62 20.05
CA LYS A 11 -8.92 -15.34 20.00
C LYS A 11 -8.33 -14.38 18.97
N MET A 12 -7.00 -14.29 18.88
CA MET A 12 -6.33 -13.44 17.90
C MET A 12 -6.60 -13.90 16.46
N GLU A 13 -6.49 -15.20 16.18
CA GLU A 13 -6.75 -15.74 14.85
C GLU A 13 -8.23 -15.67 14.45
N ASN A 14 -9.15 -15.79 15.42
CA ASN A 14 -10.57 -15.55 15.18
C ASN A 14 -10.83 -14.09 14.78
N VAL A 15 -10.15 -13.12 15.39
CA VAL A 15 -10.25 -11.71 14.96
C VAL A 15 -9.69 -11.53 13.55
N ARG A 16 -8.60 -12.21 13.17
CA ARG A 16 -8.08 -12.19 11.79
C ARG A 16 -9.13 -12.71 10.80
N LYS A 17 -9.80 -13.81 11.15
CA LYS A 17 -10.86 -14.38 10.33
C LYS A 17 -12.06 -13.44 10.19
N LEU A 18 -12.47 -12.78 11.27
CA LEU A 18 -13.55 -11.79 11.23
C LEU A 18 -13.18 -10.59 10.34
N ALA A 19 -11.95 -10.07 10.47
CA ALA A 19 -11.47 -8.98 9.64
C ALA A 19 -11.42 -9.37 8.16
N SER A 20 -11.00 -10.62 7.83
CA SER A 20 -10.96 -11.08 6.44
C SER A 20 -12.36 -11.14 5.82
N LEU A 21 -13.36 -11.57 6.58
CA LEU A 21 -14.75 -11.60 6.14
C LEU A 21 -15.33 -10.19 5.98
N PHE A 22 -14.97 -9.25 6.85
CA PHE A 22 -15.42 -7.87 6.79
C PHE A 22 -15.05 -7.19 5.46
N ILE A 23 -13.85 -7.46 4.94
CA ILE A 23 -13.39 -6.94 3.64
C ILE A 23 -13.55 -7.95 2.49
N ASN A 24 -14.23 -9.08 2.72
CA ASN A 24 -14.42 -10.16 1.74
C ASN A 24 -13.11 -10.68 1.10
N ALA A 25 -12.03 -10.74 1.89
CA ALA A 25 -10.78 -11.39 1.48
C ALA A 25 -10.98 -12.90 1.34
N ARG A 26 -10.26 -13.53 0.40
CA ARG A 26 -10.41 -14.96 0.08
C ARG A 26 -9.88 -15.84 1.22
N SER A 27 -8.84 -15.39 1.90
CA SER A 27 -8.23 -16.09 3.03
C SER A 27 -7.92 -15.14 4.20
N ALA A 28 -7.98 -15.66 5.42
CA ALA A 28 -7.51 -14.92 6.59
C ALA A 28 -5.98 -14.74 6.57
N GLU A 29 -5.26 -15.62 5.86
CA GLU A 29 -3.80 -15.55 5.70
C GLU A 29 -3.34 -14.41 4.78
N GLU A 30 -4.27 -13.77 4.05
CA GLU A 30 -3.98 -12.55 3.28
C GLU A 30 -3.88 -11.29 4.18
N LEU A 31 -4.24 -11.40 5.48
CA LEU A 31 -4.26 -10.27 6.40
C LEU A 31 -3.04 -10.28 7.34
N VAL A 32 -2.33 -9.15 7.37
CA VAL A 32 -1.25 -8.88 8.34
C VAL A 32 -1.72 -7.80 9.31
N PHE A 33 -1.68 -8.09 10.61
CA PHE A 33 -1.93 -7.06 11.62
C PHE A 33 -0.71 -6.14 11.76
N VAL A 34 -0.96 -4.84 11.61
CA VAL A 34 0.02 -3.75 11.75
C VAL A 34 -0.53 -2.71 12.74
N ARG A 35 0.30 -1.78 13.25
CA ARG A 35 -0.19 -0.78 14.21
C ARG A 35 -1.20 0.20 13.60
N GLY A 36 -1.17 0.39 12.29
CA GLY A 36 -2.12 1.23 11.55
C GLY A 36 -1.71 1.39 10.09
N THR A 37 -2.49 2.19 9.35
CA THR A 37 -2.33 2.38 7.89
C THR A 37 -0.92 2.82 7.50
N THR A 38 -0.32 3.76 8.23
CA THR A 38 1.06 4.23 7.96
C THR A 38 2.08 3.10 7.99
N GLU A 39 1.96 2.17 8.94
CA GLU A 39 2.87 1.03 9.02
C GLU A 39 2.58 -0.03 7.97
N GLY A 40 1.31 -0.25 7.62
CA GLY A 40 0.94 -1.12 6.51
C GLY A 40 1.58 -0.67 5.20
N ILE A 41 1.49 0.63 4.89
CA ILE A 41 2.10 1.19 3.67
C ILE A 41 3.63 1.09 3.73
N ASN A 42 4.25 1.42 4.87
CA ASN A 42 5.71 1.27 5.02
C ASN A 42 6.19 -0.17 4.91
N LEU A 43 5.40 -1.14 5.40
CA LEU A 43 5.69 -2.56 5.25
C LEU A 43 5.74 -2.96 3.77
N VAL A 44 4.74 -2.53 2.98
CA VAL A 44 4.72 -2.79 1.53
C VAL A 44 5.90 -2.10 0.84
N ALA A 45 6.14 -0.82 1.12
CA ALA A 45 7.23 -0.07 0.50
C ALA A 45 8.62 -0.67 0.76
N ASN A 46 8.87 -1.18 1.97
CA ASN A 46 10.17 -1.77 2.31
C ASN A 46 10.30 -3.26 1.98
N SER A 47 9.23 -4.05 2.09
CA SER A 47 9.29 -5.48 1.79
C SER A 47 9.12 -5.73 0.30
N TRP A 48 7.96 -5.38 -0.26
CA TRP A 48 7.69 -5.56 -1.69
C TRP A 48 8.47 -4.56 -2.54
N GLY A 49 8.47 -3.27 -2.15
CA GLY A 49 9.05 -2.20 -2.96
C GLY A 49 10.54 -2.39 -3.24
N ASN A 50 11.35 -2.70 -2.23
CA ASN A 50 12.80 -2.93 -2.41
C ASN A 50 13.13 -4.14 -3.30
N SER A 51 12.22 -5.11 -3.44
CA SER A 51 12.43 -6.29 -4.29
C SER A 51 11.90 -6.13 -5.72
N ASN A 52 10.96 -5.20 -5.94
CA ASN A 52 10.21 -5.12 -7.20
C ASN A 52 10.39 -3.80 -7.95
N VAL A 53 10.87 -2.75 -7.30
CA VAL A 53 11.13 -1.44 -7.91
C VAL A 53 12.64 -1.25 -8.07
N ARG A 54 13.08 -0.96 -9.29
CA ARG A 54 14.48 -0.82 -9.69
C ARG A 54 14.75 0.56 -10.27
N ALA A 55 16.03 0.84 -10.52
CA ALA A 55 16.44 2.07 -11.18
C ALA A 55 15.74 2.24 -12.54
N GLY A 56 15.17 3.42 -12.78
CA GLY A 56 14.41 3.75 -13.99
C GLY A 56 12.99 3.17 -14.05
N ASP A 57 12.49 2.56 -12.98
CA ASP A 57 11.06 2.25 -12.83
C ASP A 57 10.30 3.48 -12.35
N ASN A 58 8.97 3.42 -12.33
CA ASN A 58 8.13 4.46 -11.71
C ASN A 58 7.02 3.89 -10.81
N ILE A 59 6.61 4.74 -9.86
CA ILE A 59 5.45 4.56 -8.98
C ILE A 59 4.52 5.74 -9.20
N ILE A 60 3.21 5.49 -9.26
CA ILE A 60 2.19 6.51 -9.41
C ILE A 60 1.44 6.70 -8.08
N ILE A 61 1.27 7.95 -7.66
CA ILE A 61 0.38 8.39 -6.57
C ILE A 61 -0.60 9.44 -7.09
N SER A 62 -1.51 9.93 -6.25
CA SER A 62 -2.31 11.12 -6.54
C SER A 62 -1.86 12.35 -5.74
N GLU A 63 -2.26 13.54 -6.19
CA GLU A 63 -2.02 14.79 -5.47
C GLU A 63 -2.86 14.91 -4.18
N MET A 64 -3.94 14.13 -4.03
CA MET A 64 -4.79 14.12 -2.83
C MET A 64 -4.36 13.12 -1.75
N GLU A 65 -3.24 12.40 -1.93
CA GLU A 65 -2.80 11.40 -0.96
C GLU A 65 -2.47 12.01 0.41
N HIS A 66 -2.87 11.31 1.47
CA HIS A 66 -2.37 11.62 2.81
C HIS A 66 -0.86 11.36 2.87
N HIS A 67 -0.09 12.12 3.66
CA HIS A 67 1.37 11.98 3.75
C HIS A 67 1.86 10.54 4.02
N ALA A 68 1.07 9.76 4.75
CA ALA A 68 1.34 8.34 5.01
C ALA A 68 1.43 7.48 3.73
N ASN A 69 0.76 7.88 2.65
CA ASN A 69 0.76 7.26 1.33
C ASN A 69 1.59 8.04 0.29
N ILE A 70 2.47 8.96 0.73
CA ILE A 70 3.40 9.70 -0.14
C ILE A 70 4.84 9.39 0.26
N VAL A 71 5.19 9.66 1.53
CA VAL A 71 6.56 9.63 2.04
C VAL A 71 7.24 8.27 1.84
N PRO A 72 6.58 7.12 2.08
CA PRO A 72 7.22 5.81 1.87
C PRO A 72 7.66 5.58 0.41
N TRP A 73 6.87 6.05 -0.56
CA TRP A 73 7.17 5.93 -1.98
C TRP A 73 8.27 6.90 -2.41
N GLN A 74 8.26 8.13 -1.91
CA GLN A 74 9.37 9.09 -2.12
C GLN A 74 10.70 8.52 -1.62
N MET A 75 10.72 7.94 -0.41
CA MET A 75 11.91 7.33 0.17
C MET A 75 12.36 6.08 -0.61
N LEU A 76 11.43 5.28 -1.12
CA LEU A 76 11.74 4.13 -1.97
C LEU A 76 12.36 4.58 -3.29
N CYS A 77 11.71 5.51 -4.00
CA CYS A 77 12.18 6.07 -5.27
C CYS A 77 13.58 6.68 -5.14
N ALA A 78 13.82 7.47 -4.09
CA ALA A 78 15.13 8.04 -3.81
C ALA A 78 16.22 6.98 -3.56
N ARG A 79 15.86 5.86 -2.93
CA ARG A 79 16.79 4.76 -2.61
C ARG A 79 17.19 3.95 -3.82
N VAL A 80 16.24 3.65 -4.71
CA VAL A 80 16.45 2.73 -5.85
C VAL A 80 16.68 3.45 -7.18
N GLY A 81 16.50 4.77 -7.22
CA GLY A 81 16.60 5.56 -8.46
C GLY A 81 15.38 5.40 -9.36
N ALA A 82 14.18 5.26 -8.77
CA ALA A 82 12.92 5.24 -9.49
C ALA A 82 12.27 6.64 -9.50
N GLU A 83 11.32 6.85 -10.40
CA GLU A 83 10.52 8.07 -10.51
C GLU A 83 9.24 7.96 -9.68
N LEU A 84 8.82 9.06 -9.04
CA LEU A 84 7.49 9.16 -8.43
C LEU A 84 6.63 10.10 -9.27
N ARG A 85 5.60 9.55 -9.90
CA ARG A 85 4.64 10.24 -10.76
C ARG A 85 3.36 10.56 -9.98
N VAL A 86 2.69 11.65 -10.35
CA VAL A 86 1.53 12.16 -9.60
C VAL A 86 0.34 12.37 -10.54
N ILE A 87 -0.82 11.83 -10.19
CA ILE A 87 -2.11 12.11 -10.82
C ILE A 87 -2.60 13.47 -10.28
N PRO A 88 -2.77 14.49 -11.14
CA PRO A 88 -3.19 15.81 -10.71
C PRO A 88 -4.69 15.86 -10.39
N LEU A 89 -5.08 16.91 -9.67
CA LEU A 89 -6.48 17.19 -9.36
C LEU A 89 -7.12 18.16 -10.36
N ASN A 90 -8.40 17.95 -10.61
CA ASN A 90 -9.30 18.95 -11.19
C ASN A 90 -9.59 20.06 -10.17
N ALA A 91 -10.09 21.19 -10.66
CA ALA A 91 -10.48 22.31 -9.80
C ALA A 91 -11.61 21.95 -8.80
N ASP A 92 -12.40 20.92 -9.09
CA ASP A 92 -13.45 20.41 -8.19
C ASP A 92 -12.94 19.38 -7.17
N GLY A 93 -11.64 19.09 -7.17
CA GLY A 93 -11.00 18.12 -6.28
C GLY A 93 -11.11 16.67 -6.74
N THR A 94 -11.64 16.39 -7.93
CA THR A 94 -11.60 15.05 -8.53
C THR A 94 -10.26 14.77 -9.20
N LEU A 95 -9.94 13.50 -9.45
CA LEU A 95 -8.71 13.13 -10.17
C LEU A 95 -8.87 13.35 -11.69
N GLN A 96 -7.83 13.86 -12.34
CA GLN A 96 -7.75 13.96 -13.81
C GLN A 96 -7.44 12.58 -14.41
N LEU A 97 -8.44 11.71 -14.54
CA LEU A 97 -8.26 10.32 -14.97
C LEU A 97 -7.73 10.19 -16.41
N GLU A 98 -7.94 11.19 -17.25
CA GLU A 98 -7.40 11.27 -18.60
C GLU A 98 -5.86 11.24 -18.64
N THR A 99 -5.18 11.72 -17.59
CA THR A 99 -3.72 11.74 -17.52
C THR A 99 -3.14 10.35 -17.24
N LEU A 100 -3.94 9.38 -16.77
CA LEU A 100 -3.46 8.03 -16.47
C LEU A 100 -2.78 7.38 -17.68
N SER A 101 -3.30 7.59 -18.88
CA SER A 101 -2.73 7.06 -20.12
C SER A 101 -1.31 7.54 -20.41
N THR A 102 -0.94 8.72 -19.91
CA THR A 102 0.41 9.31 -20.04
C THR A 102 1.32 8.96 -18.87
N LEU A 103 0.74 8.59 -17.72
CA LEU A 103 1.48 8.26 -16.51
C LEU A 103 1.86 6.77 -16.46
N PHE A 104 1.03 5.89 -17.02
CA PHE A 104 1.32 4.46 -17.13
C PHE A 104 2.20 4.17 -18.33
N ASP A 105 3.20 3.32 -18.11
CA ASP A 105 4.10 2.76 -19.13
C ASP A 105 4.59 1.37 -18.68
N ASP A 106 5.42 0.74 -19.52
CA ASP A 106 6.01 -0.59 -19.25
C ASP A 106 6.98 -0.62 -18.05
N ARG A 107 7.22 0.53 -17.40
CA ARG A 107 8.10 0.70 -16.25
C ARG A 107 7.32 1.02 -14.97
N THR A 108 5.99 1.07 -15.05
CA THR A 108 5.13 1.38 -13.92
C THR A 108 4.94 0.14 -13.05
N GLN A 109 5.49 0.17 -11.84
CA GLN A 109 5.50 -1.00 -10.95
C GLN A 109 4.35 -0.99 -9.94
N LEU A 110 3.84 0.19 -9.57
CA LEU A 110 2.84 0.35 -8.52
C LEU A 110 1.99 1.61 -8.74
N LEU A 111 0.68 1.48 -8.51
CA LEU A 111 -0.22 2.60 -8.24
C LEU A 111 -0.63 2.54 -6.76
N ALA A 112 -0.35 3.59 -6.00
CA ALA A 112 -0.81 3.75 -4.63
C ALA A 112 -1.83 4.89 -4.56
N ILE A 113 -3.07 4.56 -4.19
CA ILE A 113 -4.22 5.46 -4.31
C ILE A 113 -5.09 5.42 -3.06
N THR A 114 -5.61 6.56 -2.62
CA THR A 114 -6.68 6.62 -1.63
C THR A 114 -7.97 6.02 -2.18
N HIS A 115 -8.73 5.36 -1.31
CA HIS A 115 -10.09 4.89 -1.61
C HIS A 115 -11.08 6.05 -1.54
#